data_AF-A0A1S2HNZ7-F1
#
_entry.id   AF-A0A1S2HNZ7-F1
#
_cell.length_a   1.000
_cell.length_b   1.000
_cell.length_c   1.000
_cell.angle_alpha   90.00
_cell.angle_beta   90.00
_cell.angle_gamma   90.00
#
_symmetry.space_group_name_H-M   'P 1'
#
loop_
_entity.id
_entity.type
_entity.pdbx_description
1 polymer ?
#
loop_
_entity_poly.entity_id
_entity_poly.type
_entity_poly.pdbx_seq_one_letter_code
_entity_poly.pdbx_strand_id
1 'polypeptide(L)'
;MLVAGGAEDLPEIRRRLEDLPENAYGQVFVEVALDEQICILPAPPRLTVSWLVRSTRGSLLPSLVLADHGELLAGALAGWAAEWCVPGCEPRTAVWVGLADSPWVERARSVLQIELADAGQQVEVEYGG
;
A
#
# COMPACT_ATOMS: atom_id res chain seq x y z
N MET A 1 1.98 -10.47 -3.18
CA MET A 1 2.62 -9.49 -2.27
C MET A 1 1.91 -8.15 -2.37
N LEU A 2 1.83 -7.41 -1.28
CA LEU A 2 1.38 -6.03 -1.24
C LEU A 2 2.52 -5.15 -0.71
N VAL A 3 2.82 -4.07 -1.41
CA VAL A 3 3.76 -3.03 -0.98
C VAL A 3 3.04 -1.70 -1.05
N ALA A 4 2.89 -1.01 0.07
CA ALA A 4 2.19 0.27 0.13
C ALA A 4 3.03 1.30 0.89
N GLY A 5 3.25 2.50 0.36
CA GLY A 5 3.98 3.54 1.09
C GLY A 5 3.87 4.91 0.44
N GLY A 6 4.50 5.90 1.06
CA GLY A 6 4.56 7.28 0.56
C GLY A 6 5.82 7.57 -0.24
N ALA A 7 5.96 8.84 -0.63
CA ALA A 7 7.14 9.36 -1.31
C ALA A 7 8.40 9.22 -0.43
N GLU A 8 8.26 9.36 0.89
CA GLU A 8 9.32 9.16 1.88
C GLU A 8 9.84 7.72 1.91
N ASP A 9 8.99 6.75 1.58
CA ASP A 9 9.35 5.33 1.63
C ASP A 9 9.91 4.79 0.31
N LEU A 10 10.00 5.62 -0.74
CA LEU A 10 10.48 5.21 -2.07
C LEU A 10 11.82 4.44 -2.06
N PRO A 11 12.83 4.80 -1.24
CA PRO A 11 14.07 4.03 -1.17
C PRO A 11 13.84 2.60 -0.68
N GLU A 12 13.00 2.41 0.34
CA GLU A 12 12.70 1.09 0.92
C GLU A 12 11.79 0.28 -0.01
N ILE A 13 10.80 0.92 -0.65
CA ILE A 13 9.97 0.31 -1.69
C ILE A 13 10.86 -0.23 -2.82
N ARG A 14 11.80 0.59 -3.31
CA ARG A 14 12.73 0.16 -4.37
C ARG A 14 13.54 -1.05 -3.95
N ARG A 15 14.16 -1.01 -2.77
CA ARG A 15 14.96 -2.12 -2.23
C ARG A 15 14.13 -3.41 -2.18
N ARG A 16 12.90 -3.34 -1.67
CA ARG A 16 12.00 -4.50 -1.61
C ARG A 16 11.65 -5.04 -2.98
N LEU A 17 11.40 -4.18 -3.96
CA LEU A 17 11.08 -4.63 -5.32
C LEU A 17 12.27 -5.31 -6.01
N GLU A 18 13.49 -4.83 -5.74
CA GLU A 18 14.74 -5.42 -6.26
C GLU A 18 15.04 -6.80 -5.66
N ASP A 19 14.66 -7.01 -4.39
CA ASP A 19 14.86 -8.28 -3.69
C ASP A 19 13.83 -9.37 -4.09
N LEU A 20 12.80 -9.03 -4.88
CA LEU A 20 11.75 -9.97 -5.25
C LEU A 20 12.15 -10.89 -6.41
N PRO A 21 11.70 -12.16 -6.39
CA PRO A 21 11.89 -13.04 -7.53
C PRO A 21 11.06 -12.55 -8.73
N GLU A 22 11.53 -12.82 -9.95
CA GLU A 22 10.87 -12.36 -11.18
C GLU A 22 9.43 -12.89 -11.36
N ASN A 23 9.09 -14.00 -10.70
CA ASN A 23 7.76 -14.60 -10.70
C ASN A 23 6.84 -14.05 -9.60
N ALA A 24 7.32 -13.10 -8.77
CA ALA A 24 6.52 -12.45 -7.74
C ALA A 24 5.35 -11.70 -8.38
N TYR A 25 4.17 -11.90 -7.81
CA TYR A 25 2.93 -11.25 -8.24
C TYR A 25 2.34 -10.42 -7.11
N GLY A 26 1.62 -9.36 -7.45
CA GLY A 26 0.99 -8.53 -6.44
C GLY A 26 0.70 -7.11 -6.87
N GLN A 27 0.57 -6.25 -5.87
CA GLN A 27 0.21 -4.86 -6.04
C GLN A 27 1.16 -3.95 -5.26
N VAL A 28 1.55 -2.84 -5.88
CA VAL A 28 2.31 -1.77 -5.27
C VAL A 28 1.47 -0.51 -5.30
N PHE A 29 1.30 0.15 -4.16
CA PHE A 29 0.64 1.46 -4.04
C PHE A 29 1.66 2.47 -3.53
N VAL A 30 1.81 3.58 -4.24
CA VAL A 30 2.71 4.66 -3.82
C VAL A 30 1.96 5.96 -3.80
N GLU A 31 1.84 6.57 -2.63
CA GLU A 31 1.25 7.89 -2.47
C GLU A 31 2.29 8.99 -2.64
N VAL A 32 1.96 9.99 -3.45
CA VAL A 32 2.78 11.17 -3.69
C VAL A 32 1.94 12.43 -3.59
N ALA A 33 2.55 13.53 -3.19
CA ALA A 33 1.85 14.81 -3.14
C ALA A 33 1.52 15.31 -4.55
N LEU A 34 2.48 15.20 -5.47
CA LEU A 34 2.42 15.71 -6.84
C LEU A 34 2.86 14.66 -7.87
N ASP A 35 2.45 14.85 -9.12
CA ASP A 35 2.78 13.95 -10.24
C ASP A 35 4.25 14.01 -10.64
N GLU A 36 4.97 15.11 -10.37
CA GLU A 36 6.42 15.20 -10.62
C GLU A 36 7.25 14.24 -9.75
N GLN A 37 6.66 13.67 -8.69
CA GLN A 37 7.30 12.68 -7.84
C GLN A 37 7.21 11.25 -8.40
N ILE A 38 6.42 11.04 -9.47
CA ILE A 38 6.30 9.73 -10.12
C ILE A 38 7.64 9.36 -10.75
N CYS A 39 8.10 8.14 -10.48
CA CYS A 39 9.35 7.62 -11.03
C CYS A 39 9.23 6.16 -11.47
N ILE A 40 10.23 5.67 -12.18
CA ILE A 40 10.28 4.26 -12.59
C ILE A 40 10.75 3.42 -11.39
N LEU A 41 9.93 2.46 -10.99
CA LEU A 41 10.27 1.45 -9.99
C LEU A 41 10.69 0.13 -10.67
N PRO A 42 11.66 -0.61 -10.11
CA PRO A 42 12.13 -1.87 -10.65
C PRO A 42 11.18 -3.03 -10.27
N ALA A 43 9.88 -2.86 -10.53
CA ALA A 43 8.88 -3.87 -10.21
C ALA A 43 8.94 -5.04 -11.21
N PRO A 44 8.91 -6.30 -10.74
CA PRO A 44 8.75 -7.48 -11.59
C PRO A 44 7.51 -7.40 -12.50
N PRO A 45 7.48 -8.11 -13.65
CA PRO A 45 6.42 -7.96 -14.66
C PRO A 45 5.00 -8.30 -14.18
N ARG A 46 4.86 -9.09 -13.11
CA ARG A 46 3.56 -9.52 -12.54
C ARG A 46 3.13 -8.66 -11.35
N LEU A 47 3.85 -7.58 -11.06
CA LEU A 47 3.49 -6.58 -10.09
C LEU A 47 2.89 -5.36 -10.79
N THR A 48 1.73 -4.94 -10.32
CA THR A 48 1.11 -3.70 -10.78
C THR A 48 1.52 -2.56 -9.86
N VAL A 49 2.03 -1.45 -10.42
CA VAL A 49 2.36 -0.24 -9.65
C VAL A 49 1.29 0.81 -9.88
N SER A 50 0.67 1.25 -8.79
CA SER A 50 -0.39 2.27 -8.79
C SER A 50 0.08 3.50 -8.01
N TRP A 51 0.15 4.63 -8.70
CA TRP A 51 0.51 5.93 -8.12
C TRP A 51 -0.75 6.68 -7.65
N LEU A 52 -0.74 7.11 -6.40
CA LEU A 52 -1.82 7.82 -5.74
C LEU A 52 -1.41 9.29 -5.56
N VAL A 53 -1.80 10.15 -6.50
CA VAL A 53 -1.38 11.55 -6.52
C VAL A 53 -2.39 12.43 -5.76
N ARG A 54 -1.99 12.96 -4.59
CA ARG A 54 -2.88 13.73 -3.71
C ARG A 54 -3.43 15.00 -4.36
N SER A 55 -2.64 15.70 -5.17
CA SER A 55 -3.08 16.92 -5.86
C SER A 55 -4.21 16.70 -6.89
N THR A 56 -4.48 15.45 -7.26
CA THR A 56 -5.52 15.10 -8.25
C THR A 56 -6.80 14.57 -7.62
N ARG A 57 -6.85 14.44 -6.29
CA ARG A 57 -7.94 13.80 -5.55
C ARG A 57 -8.45 14.69 -4.43
N GLY A 58 -9.78 14.76 -4.31
CA GLY A 58 -10.43 15.41 -3.19
C GLY A 58 -10.29 14.59 -1.91
N SER A 59 -10.34 15.27 -0.77
CA SER A 59 -10.36 14.65 0.56
C SER A 59 -11.77 14.13 0.91
N LEU A 60 -11.83 13.07 1.70
CA LEU A 60 -13.00 12.53 2.39
C LEU A 60 -13.40 13.40 3.58
N LEU A 61 -12.46 14.15 4.18
CA LEU A 61 -12.77 15.19 5.14
C LEU A 61 -13.34 16.43 4.43
N PRO A 62 -14.56 16.88 4.80
CA PRO A 62 -15.19 18.05 4.17
C PRO A 62 -14.43 19.37 4.36
N SER A 63 -13.54 19.43 5.36
CA SER A 63 -12.75 20.62 5.67
C SER A 63 -11.51 20.78 4.78
N LEU A 64 -11.15 19.78 3.97
CA LEU A 64 -9.98 19.80 3.10
C LEU A 64 -10.39 19.72 1.63
N VAL A 65 -9.69 20.46 0.77
CA VAL A 65 -9.94 20.47 -0.68
C VAL A 65 -9.29 19.27 -1.36
N LEU A 66 -8.07 18.92 -0.94
CA LEU A 66 -7.26 17.83 -1.47
C LEU A 66 -7.04 16.77 -0.41
N ALA A 67 -6.79 15.54 -0.85
CA ALA A 67 -6.52 14.42 0.04
C ALA A 67 -5.35 14.70 0.99
N ASP A 68 -5.56 14.32 2.25
CA ASP A 68 -4.56 14.42 3.31
C ASP A 68 -3.46 13.36 3.15
N HIS A 69 -2.34 13.55 3.85
CA HIS A 69 -1.21 12.61 3.81
C HIS A 69 -1.60 11.23 4.36
N GLY A 70 -1.50 10.21 3.51
CA GLY A 70 -1.87 8.82 3.76
C GLY A 70 -3.33 8.48 3.52
N GLU A 71 -4.17 9.45 3.18
CA GLU A 71 -5.60 9.24 2.99
C GLU A 71 -5.90 8.37 1.75
N LEU A 72 -5.21 8.64 0.63
CA LEU A 72 -5.40 7.85 -0.59
C LEU A 72 -4.84 6.45 -0.39
N LEU A 73 -3.68 6.34 0.26
CA LEU A 73 -3.06 5.06 0.57
C LEU A 73 -3.97 4.19 1.46
N ALA A 74 -4.58 4.78 2.49
CA ALA A 74 -5.56 4.10 3.34
C ALA A 74 -6.76 3.58 2.54
N GLY A 75 -7.30 4.38 1.61
CA GLY A 75 -8.37 3.95 0.72
C GLY A 75 -7.96 2.80 -0.21
N ALA A 76 -6.75 2.85 -0.77
CA ALA A 76 -6.22 1.79 -1.62
C ALA A 76 -6.02 0.47 -0.85
N LEU A 77 -5.52 0.54 0.39
CA LEU A 77 -5.39 -0.62 1.28
C LEU A 77 -6.75 -1.25 1.58
N ALA A 78 -7.77 -0.44 1.88
CA ALA A 78 -9.11 -0.92 2.16
C ALA A 78 -9.75 -1.59 0.93
N GLY A 79 -9.61 -0.99 -0.26
CA GLY A 79 -10.09 -1.58 -1.50
C GLY A 79 -9.40 -2.90 -1.83
N TRP A 80 -8.08 -2.96 -1.64
CA TRP A 80 -7.32 -4.20 -1.80
C TRP A 80 -7.77 -5.26 -0.80
N ALA A 81 -7.94 -4.92 0.49
CA ALA A 81 -8.40 -5.87 1.50
C ALA A 81 -9.77 -6.48 1.14
N ALA A 82 -10.71 -5.65 0.71
CA ALA A 82 -12.06 -6.09 0.33
C ALA A 82 -12.08 -7.08 -0.86
N GLU A 83 -11.10 -7.00 -1.75
CA GLU A 83 -10.99 -7.91 -2.90
C GLU A 83 -10.22 -9.20 -2.58
N TRP A 84 -9.19 -9.10 -1.72
CA TRP A 84 -8.19 -10.15 -1.56
C TRP A 84 -8.25 -10.89 -0.21
N CYS A 85 -8.82 -10.28 0.83
CA CYS A 85 -9.04 -10.93 2.14
C CYS A 85 -10.34 -11.74 2.15
N VAL A 86 -10.49 -12.66 1.19
CA VAL A 86 -11.67 -13.53 1.11
C VAL A 86 -11.39 -14.83 1.89
N PRO A 87 -12.29 -15.25 2.80
CA PRO A 87 -12.11 -16.47 3.58
C PRO A 87 -11.90 -17.72 2.70
N GLY A 88 -10.87 -18.50 3.01
CA GLY A 88 -10.56 -19.76 2.31
C GLY A 88 -9.64 -19.62 1.08
N CYS A 89 -9.09 -18.44 0.83
CA CYS A 89 -8.09 -18.20 -0.22
C CYS A 89 -6.66 -18.50 0.28
N GLU A 90 -5.98 -19.50 -0.30
CA GLU A 90 -4.52 -19.61 -0.23
C GLU A 90 -3.89 -18.87 -1.44
N PRO A 91 -2.71 -18.22 -1.33
CA PRO A 91 -1.75 -18.30 -0.23
C PRO A 91 -1.40 -16.96 0.46
N ARG A 92 -0.67 -17.13 1.57
CA ARG A 92 0.16 -16.17 2.32
C ARG A 92 0.67 -15.02 1.46
N THR A 93 -0.02 -13.88 1.51
CA THR A 93 0.47 -12.65 0.88
C THR A 93 1.35 -11.91 1.87
N ALA A 94 2.64 -11.75 1.57
CA ALA A 94 3.48 -10.81 2.29
C ALA A 94 2.95 -9.39 2.07
N VAL A 95 2.76 -8.64 3.15
CA VAL A 95 2.25 -7.27 3.13
C VAL A 95 3.27 -6.38 3.83
N TRP A 96 3.73 -5.36 3.11
CA TRP A 96 4.53 -4.30 3.69
C TRP A 96 3.79 -2.97 3.51
N VAL A 97 3.70 -2.20 4.59
CA VAL A 97 3.07 -0.88 4.60
C VAL A 97 4.03 0.11 5.27
N GLY A 98 4.46 1.14 4.54
CA GLY A 98 5.18 2.33 5.00
C GLY A 98 4.22 3.44 5.43
N LEU A 99 4.70 4.68 5.60
CA LEU A 99 3.90 5.82 6.09
C LEU A 99 3.43 5.68 7.56
N ALA A 100 4.33 5.28 8.46
CA ALA A 100 3.96 4.99 9.86
C ALA A 100 3.40 6.21 10.63
N ASP A 101 3.76 7.42 10.24
CA ASP A 101 3.35 8.66 10.93
C ASP A 101 1.94 9.15 10.54
N SER A 102 1.27 8.49 9.58
CA SER A 102 -0.08 8.90 9.15
C SER A 102 -1.18 8.19 9.93
N PRO A 103 -2.12 8.92 10.57
CA PRO A 103 -3.23 8.31 11.29
C PRO A 103 -4.22 7.59 10.36
N TRP A 104 -4.27 7.97 9.07
CA TRP A 104 -5.05 7.27 8.06
C TRP A 104 -4.51 5.87 7.81
N VAL A 105 -3.20 5.77 7.62
CA VAL A 105 -2.52 4.52 7.34
C VAL A 105 -2.44 3.64 8.59
N GLU A 106 -2.22 4.22 9.76
CA GLU A 106 -2.28 3.48 11.04
C GLU A 106 -3.63 2.77 11.19
N ARG A 107 -4.74 3.50 11.01
CA ARG A 107 -6.09 2.91 11.06
C ARG A 107 -6.28 1.84 9.98
N ALA A 108 -5.89 2.12 8.74
CA ALA A 108 -6.03 1.17 7.64
C ALA A 108 -5.23 -0.12 7.88
N ARG A 109 -4.03 -0.03 8.44
CA ARG A 109 -3.21 -1.18 8.84
C ARG A 109 -3.91 -2.01 9.90
N SER A 110 -4.50 -1.39 10.93
CA SER A 110 -5.22 -2.13 11.97
C SER A 110 -6.40 -2.93 11.39
N VAL A 111 -7.18 -2.33 10.49
CA VAL A 111 -8.27 -3.02 9.79
C VAL A 111 -7.72 -4.16 8.93
N LEU A 112 -6.72 -3.88 8.12
CA LEU A 112 -6.08 -4.86 7.25
C LEU A 112 -5.56 -6.08 8.04
N GLN A 113 -4.96 -5.86 9.20
CA GLN A 113 -4.51 -6.95 10.07
C GLN A 113 -5.64 -7.84 10.55
N ILE A 114 -6.81 -7.27 10.88
CA ILE A 114 -8.00 -8.02 11.29
C ILE A 114 -8.51 -8.86 10.12
N GLU A 115 -8.70 -8.24 8.96
CA GLU A 115 -9.21 -8.92 7.75
C GLU A 115 -8.29 -10.07 7.30
N LEU A 116 -6.97 -9.86 7.35
CA LEU A 116 -5.98 -10.88 7.03
C LEU A 116 -6.00 -12.05 8.03
N ALA A 117 -6.19 -11.74 9.32
CA ALA A 117 -6.31 -12.76 10.36
C ALA A 117 -7.59 -13.60 10.18
N ASP A 118 -8.72 -12.95 9.90
CA ASP A 118 -10.00 -13.60 9.62
C ASP A 118 -9.95 -14.46 8.35
N ALA A 119 -9.18 -14.03 7.33
CA ALA A 119 -8.93 -14.81 6.13
C ALA A 119 -7.96 -16.00 6.32
N GLY A 120 -7.33 -16.14 7.51
CA GLY A 120 -6.39 -17.21 7.82
C GLY A 120 -4.99 -17.02 7.20
N GLN A 121 -4.63 -15.80 6.79
CA GLN A 121 -3.33 -15.52 6.21
C GLN A 121 -2.28 -15.25 7.30
N GLN A 122 -1.16 -15.97 7.26
CA GLN A 122 0.02 -15.62 8.07
C GLN A 122 0.78 -14.50 7.36
N VAL A 123 0.74 -13.30 7.95
CA VAL A 123 1.31 -12.09 7.35
C VAL A 123 2.41 -11.56 8.26
N GLU A 124 3.62 -11.50 7.73
CA GLU A 124 4.74 -10.79 8.35
C GLU A 124 4.59 -9.31 7.98
N VAL A 125 3.88 -8.56 8.83
CA VAL A 125 3.75 -7.11 8.67
C VAL A 125 5.05 -6.47 9.16
N GLU A 126 5.95 -6.17 8.22
CA GLU A 126 7.13 -5.38 8.51
C GLU A 126 6.80 -3.90 8.40
N TYR A 127 7.16 -3.15 9.44
CA TYR A 127 6.96 -1.70 9.52
C TYR A 127 8.22 -0.98 9.05
N GLY A 128 8.08 -0.02 8.14
CA GLY A 128 9.14 0.96 7.88
C GLY A 128 9.34 1.82 9.12
N GLY A 129 10.58 1.89 9.61
CA GLY A 129 11.01 2.75 10.71
C GLY A 129 11.68 4.03 10.24
#